data_AF-C0BA69-F1
#
_entry.id   AF-C0BA69-F1
#
_cell.length_a   1.000
_cell.length_b   1.000
_cell.length_c   1.000
_cell.angle_alpha   90.00
_cell.angle_beta   90.00
_cell.angle_gamma   90.00
#
_symmetry.space_group_name_H-M   'P 1'
#
loop_
_entity.id
_entity.type
_entity.pdbx_description
1 polymer ?
#
loop_
_entity_poly.entity_id
_entity_poly.type
_entity_poly.pdbx_seq_one_letter_code
_entity_poly.pdbx_strand_id
1 'polypeptide(L)'
;MVKVKINNKTYNVQELQFGDYTHMESQGISITEAFSRGQMTLIAMAFTCVVLKCDRAEAERVVTQHILGGGSMFDITDAFAEAVKQSDFFKKMLGIETEEPKKAQKKKTGEENPAEETEE
;
A
#
# COMPACT_ATOMS: atom_id res chain seq x y z
N MET A 1 0.05 -7.75 3.79
CA MET A 1 -1.42 -7.85 3.99
C MET A 1 -1.83 -6.80 5.00
N VAL A 2 -2.80 -5.95 4.64
CA VAL A 2 -3.29 -4.87 5.50
C VAL A 2 -4.63 -5.25 6.11
N LYS A 3 -4.86 -4.89 7.37
CA LYS A 3 -6.17 -5.04 8.02
C LYS A 3 -6.84 -3.69 8.10
N VAL A 4 -8.11 -3.62 7.71
CA VAL A 4 -8.93 -2.42 7.86
C VAL A 4 -10.27 -2.78 8.47
N LYS A 5 -10.76 -1.96 9.40
CA LYS A 5 -12.09 -2.11 9.97
C LYS A 5 -13.02 -1.09 9.33
N ILE A 6 -14.04 -1.56 8.61
CA ILE A 6 -15.03 -0.71 7.96
C ILE A 6 -16.41 -1.15 8.47
N ASN A 7 -17.17 -0.21 9.02
CA ASN A 7 -18.51 -0.43 9.57
C ASN A 7 -18.63 -1.71 10.43
N ASN A 8 -17.83 -1.80 11.50
CA ASN A 8 -17.78 -2.93 12.43
C ASN A 8 -17.36 -4.29 11.86
N LYS A 9 -16.88 -4.34 10.61
CA LYS A 9 -16.32 -5.54 9.99
C LYS A 9 -14.84 -5.35 9.70
N THR A 10 -14.05 -6.39 9.93
CA THR A 10 -12.61 -6.39 9.64
C THR A 10 -12.36 -7.11 8.32
N TYR A 11 -11.59 -6.46 7.46
CA TYR A 11 -11.23 -6.96 6.14
C TYR A 11 -9.71 -7.15 6.06
N ASN A 12 -9.29 -8.27 5.46
CA ASN A 12 -7.90 -8.51 5.09
C ASN A 12 -7.74 -8.10 3.63
N VAL A 13 -6.98 -7.02 3.42
CA VAL A 13 -6.72 -6.46 2.10
C VAL A 13 -5.44 -7.09 1.56
N GLN A 14 -5.59 -7.74 0.41
CA GLN A 14 -4.48 -8.30 -0.36
C GLN A 14 -3.65 -7.16 -0.97
N GLU A 15 -2.49 -7.50 -1.51
CA GLU A 15 -1.66 -6.52 -2.21
C GLU A 15 -2.45 -5.86 -3.35
N LEU A 16 -2.48 -4.53 -3.37
CA LEU A 16 -3.20 -3.79 -4.40
C LEU A 16 -2.58 -4.02 -5.78
N GLN A 17 -3.43 -4.27 -6.77
CA GLN A 17 -3.04 -4.53 -8.15
C GLN A 17 -3.63 -3.49 -9.11
N PHE A 18 -3.23 -3.54 -10.38
CA PHE A 18 -3.77 -2.66 -11.43
C PHE A 18 -5.30 -2.73 -11.54
N GLY A 19 -5.91 -3.90 -11.30
CA GLY A 19 -7.37 -4.04 -11.30
C GLY A 19 -8.07 -3.25 -10.19
N ASP A 20 -7.41 -3.06 -9.04
CA ASP A 20 -7.95 -2.23 -7.96
C ASP A 20 -7.86 -0.75 -8.33
N TYR A 21 -6.78 -0.35 -9.00
CA TYR A 21 -6.61 1.00 -9.54
C TYR A 21 -7.70 1.34 -10.56
N THR A 22 -7.91 0.49 -11.57
CA THR A 22 -8.95 0.72 -12.59
C THR A 22 -10.36 0.62 -12.01
N HIS A 23 -10.57 -0.18 -10.95
CA HIS A 23 -11.83 -0.16 -10.21
C HIS A 23 -12.09 1.22 -9.62
N MET A 24 -11.12 1.85 -8.96
CA MET A 24 -11.27 3.23 -8.45
C MET A 24 -11.55 4.24 -9.56
N GLU A 25 -10.81 4.17 -10.68
CA GLU A 25 -11.02 5.08 -11.82
C GLU A 25 -12.41 4.91 -12.45
N SER A 26 -12.93 3.68 -12.52
CA SER A 26 -14.28 3.41 -13.04
C SER A 26 -15.38 4.06 -12.19
N GLN A 27 -15.08 4.39 -10.93
CA GLN A 27 -15.97 5.14 -10.03
C GLN A 27 -15.79 6.67 -10.16
N GLY A 28 -14.97 7.13 -11.11
CA GLY A 28 -14.64 8.54 -11.30
C GLY A 28 -13.63 9.07 -10.28
N ILE A 29 -12.83 8.19 -9.66
CA ILE A 29 -11.87 8.56 -8.62
C ILE A 29 -10.45 8.46 -9.16
N SER A 30 -9.83 9.61 -9.41
CA SER A 30 -8.39 9.70 -9.68
C SER A 30 -7.63 9.65 -8.35
N ILE A 31 -7.06 8.51 -8.01
CA ILE A 31 -6.40 8.35 -6.72
C ILE A 31 -5.09 9.16 -6.62
N THR A 32 -4.38 9.33 -7.73
CA THR A 32 -3.17 10.17 -7.80
C THR A 32 -3.50 11.64 -7.51
N GLU A 33 -4.59 12.15 -8.07
CA GLU A 33 -5.07 13.50 -7.80
C GLU A 33 -5.57 13.64 -6.36
N ALA A 34 -6.30 12.64 -5.87
CA ALA A 34 -6.83 12.64 -4.50
C ALA A 34 -5.71 12.74 -3.45
N PHE A 35 -4.63 11.96 -3.62
CA PHE A 35 -3.45 12.05 -2.75
C PHE A 35 -2.74 13.40 -2.88
N SER A 36 -2.51 13.88 -4.11
CA SER A 36 -1.85 15.18 -4.36
C SER A 36 -2.58 16.35 -3.71
N ARG A 37 -3.92 16.33 -3.73
CA ARG A 37 -4.78 17.38 -3.16
C ARG A 37 -5.15 17.16 -1.69
N GLY A 38 -4.71 16.08 -1.06
CA GLY A 38 -5.09 15.74 0.32
C GLY A 38 -6.60 15.51 0.51
N GLN A 39 -7.29 14.97 -0.50
CA GLN A 39 -8.73 14.75 -0.48
C GLN A 39 -9.10 13.48 0.31
N MET A 40 -8.97 13.53 1.64
CA MET A 40 -9.11 12.38 2.54
C MET A 40 -10.44 11.63 2.40
N THR A 41 -11.54 12.34 2.17
CA THR A 41 -12.86 11.72 1.95
C THR A 41 -12.89 10.88 0.67
N LEU A 42 -12.28 11.39 -0.41
CA LEU A 42 -12.17 10.68 -1.69
C LEU A 42 -11.25 9.46 -1.57
N ILE A 43 -10.15 9.58 -0.82
CA ILE A 43 -9.21 8.49 -0.53
C ILE A 43 -9.92 7.37 0.27
N ALA A 44 -10.65 7.72 1.34
CA ALA A 44 -11.40 6.76 2.13
C ALA A 44 -12.47 6.03 1.31
N MET A 45 -13.18 6.77 0.45
CA MET A 45 -14.19 6.21 -0.44
C MET A 45 -13.57 5.27 -1.48
N ALA A 46 -12.48 5.67 -2.15
CA ALA A 46 -11.77 4.85 -3.13
C ALA A 46 -11.32 3.51 -2.55
N PHE A 47 -10.73 3.54 -1.34
CA PHE A 47 -10.31 2.32 -0.68
C PHE A 47 -11.50 1.44 -0.31
N THR A 48 -12.60 2.03 0.15
CA THR A 48 -13.83 1.29 0.47
C THR A 48 -14.40 0.60 -0.78
N CYS A 49 -14.42 1.26 -1.95
CA CYS A 49 -14.83 0.65 -3.22
C CYS A 49 -14.05 -0.64 -3.51
N VAL A 50 -12.73 -0.62 -3.28
CA VAL A 50 -11.85 -1.76 -3.52
C VAL A 50 -12.03 -2.87 -2.49
N VAL A 51 -12.08 -2.53 -1.20
CA VAL A 51 -12.18 -3.51 -0.11
C VAL A 51 -13.52 -4.25 -0.17
N LEU A 52 -14.61 -3.54 -0.47
CA LEU A 52 -15.95 -4.11 -0.53
C LEU A 52 -16.36 -4.58 -1.93
N LYS A 53 -15.54 -4.32 -2.96
CA LYS A 53 -15.88 -4.59 -4.38
C LYS A 53 -17.25 -4.02 -4.74
N CYS A 54 -17.47 -2.78 -4.32
CA CYS A 54 -18.72 -2.05 -4.50
C CYS A 54 -18.51 -0.79 -5.33
N ASP A 55 -19.63 -0.19 -5.74
CA ASP A 55 -19.64 1.09 -6.42
C ASP A 55 -19.49 2.28 -5.45
N ARG A 56 -19.41 3.47 -6.02
CA ARG A 56 -19.32 4.72 -5.28
C ARG A 56 -20.48 4.92 -4.30
N ALA A 57 -21.72 4.68 -4.72
CA ALA A 57 -22.89 4.98 -3.89
C ALA A 57 -22.93 4.09 -2.65
N GLU A 58 -22.60 2.82 -2.79
CA GLU A 58 -22.50 1.90 -1.66
C GLU A 58 -21.30 2.24 -0.76
N ALA A 59 -20.15 2.62 -1.33
CA ALA A 59 -19.01 3.09 -0.54
C ALA A 59 -19.35 4.34 0.28
N GLU A 60 -20.04 5.34 -0.30
CA GLU A 60 -20.52 6.54 0.40
C GLU A 60 -21.44 6.16 1.57
N ARG A 61 -22.39 5.25 1.34
CA ARG A 61 -23.29 4.75 2.38
C ARG A 61 -22.54 4.06 3.50
N VAL A 62 -21.59 3.17 3.19
CA VAL A 62 -20.82 2.40 4.16
C VAL A 62 -19.89 3.30 4.98
N VAL A 63 -19.17 4.23 4.34
CA VAL A 63 -18.31 5.19 5.04
C VAL A 63 -19.13 6.07 5.97
N THR A 64 -20.31 6.53 5.53
CA THR A 64 -21.25 7.28 6.37
C THR A 64 -21.64 6.48 7.62
N GLN A 65 -22.05 5.22 7.45
CA GLN A 65 -22.41 4.35 8.57
C GLN A 65 -21.21 4.07 9.50
N HIS A 66 -20.01 3.91 8.95
CA HIS A 66 -18.81 3.74 9.74
C HIS A 66 -18.56 4.94 10.66
N ILE A 67 -18.67 6.16 10.13
CA ILE A 67 -18.48 7.40 10.89
C ILE A 67 -19.59 7.57 11.94
N LEU A 68 -20.85 7.39 11.57
CA LEU A 68 -21.97 7.47 12.51
C LEU A 68 -21.92 6.41 13.61
N GLY A 69 -21.32 5.25 13.32
CA GLY A 69 -21.05 4.20 14.29
C GLY A 69 -19.83 4.45 15.20
N GLY A 70 -19.21 5.63 15.12
CA GLY A 70 -18.04 6.02 15.92
C GLY A 70 -16.69 5.60 15.34
N GLY A 71 -16.66 5.07 14.11
CA GLY A 71 -15.43 4.79 13.37
C GLY A 71 -14.81 6.05 12.76
N SER A 72 -13.51 6.00 12.46
CA SER A 72 -12.78 7.11 11.87
C SER A 72 -12.50 6.86 10.39
N MET A 73 -12.82 7.83 9.52
CA MET A 73 -12.37 7.76 8.12
C MET A 73 -10.85 7.78 7.99
N PHE A 74 -10.14 8.34 8.98
CA PHE A 74 -8.68 8.38 8.98
C PHE A 74 -8.07 6.98 9.13
N ASP A 75 -8.73 6.08 9.86
CA ASP A 75 -8.29 4.68 9.97
C ASP A 75 -8.35 3.97 8.60
N ILE A 76 -9.34 4.34 7.78
CA ILE A 76 -9.50 3.83 6.41
C ILE A 76 -8.39 4.40 5.51
N THR A 77 -8.12 5.71 5.59
CA THR A 77 -7.06 6.33 4.78
C THR A 77 -5.67 5.84 5.17
N ASP A 78 -5.41 5.61 6.46
CA ASP A 78 -4.13 5.10 6.95
C ASP A 78 -3.91 3.67 6.48
N ALA A 79 -4.95 2.83 6.54
CA ALA A 79 -4.91 1.49 5.97
C ALA A 79 -4.67 1.53 4.45
N PHE A 80 -5.24 2.50 3.73
CA PHE A 80 -4.96 2.65 2.30
C PHE A 80 -3.49 3.05 2.05
N ALA A 81 -2.97 4.05 2.78
CA ALA A 81 -1.58 4.45 2.66
C ALA A 81 -0.62 3.28 2.92
N GLU A 82 -0.93 2.43 3.90
CA GLU A 82 -0.17 1.20 4.16
C GLU A 82 -0.31 0.18 3.01
N ALA A 83 -1.51 0.01 2.45
CA ALA A 83 -1.72 -0.91 1.33
C ALA A 83 -0.97 -0.46 0.05
N VAL A 84 -0.87 0.85 -0.18
CA VAL A 84 -0.06 1.45 -1.26
C VAL A 84 1.42 1.16 -1.04
N LYS A 85 1.95 1.34 0.18
CA LYS A 85 3.36 1.03 0.51
C LYS A 85 3.71 -0.45 0.35
N GLN A 86 2.74 -1.33 0.61
CA GLN A 86 2.94 -2.78 0.45
C GLN A 86 2.81 -3.26 -1.00
N SER A 87 2.23 -2.45 -1.90
CA SER A 87 2.03 -2.82 -3.31
C SER A 87 3.23 -2.45 -4.17
N ASP A 88 3.86 -3.45 -4.78
CA ASP A 88 4.95 -3.23 -5.74
C ASP A 88 4.49 -2.47 -6.98
N PHE A 89 3.26 -2.73 -7.42
CA PHE A 89 2.63 -2.01 -8.51
C PHE A 89 2.49 -0.51 -8.19
N PHE A 90 1.84 -0.16 -7.08
CA PHE A 90 1.61 1.25 -6.73
C PHE A 90 2.91 1.98 -6.41
N LYS A 91 3.87 1.34 -5.72
CA LYS A 91 5.19 1.94 -5.47
C LYS A 91 5.88 2.35 -6.77
N LYS A 92 5.95 1.45 -7.75
CA LYS A 92 6.57 1.72 -9.05
C LYS A 92 5.77 2.75 -9.86
N MET A 93 4.45 2.66 -9.85
CA MET A 93 3.56 3.59 -10.57
C MET A 93 3.70 5.03 -10.06
N LEU A 94 3.79 5.20 -8.74
CA LEU A 94 3.86 6.51 -8.09
C LEU A 94 5.29 7.05 -7.97
N GLY A 95 6.30 6.28 -8.40
CA GLY A 95 7.70 6.66 -8.21
C GLY A 95 8.11 6.74 -6.75
N ILE A 96 7.43 6.00 -5.86
CA ILE A 96 7.82 5.90 -4.45
C ILE A 96 9.04 4.99 -4.41
N GLU A 97 10.23 5.58 -4.44
CA GLU A 97 11.48 4.86 -4.23
C GLU A 97 11.44 4.20 -2.86
N THR A 98 11.30 2.87 -2.82
CA THR A 98 11.74 2.10 -1.66
C THR A 98 13.25 2.20 -1.64
N GLU A 99 13.80 3.05 -0.76
CA GLU A 99 15.17 2.88 -0.30
C GLU A 99 15.26 1.50 0.35
N GLU A 100 15.58 0.47 -0.43
CA GLU A 100 16.05 -0.78 0.15
C GLU A 100 17.34 -0.45 0.91
N PRO A 101 17.49 -0.83 2.19
CA PRO A 101 18.81 -0.79 2.81
C PRO A 101 19.69 -1.70 1.97
N LYS A 102 20.68 -1.12 1.27
CA LYS A 102 21.67 -1.86 0.49
C LYS A 102 22.20 -3.01 1.35
N LYS A 103 21.77 -4.25 1.07
CA LYS A 103 22.38 -5.44 1.64
C LYS A 103 23.84 -5.40 1.23
N ALA A 104 24.71 -5.09 2.17
CA ALA A 104 26.15 -5.23 2.01
C ALA A 104 26.41 -6.66 1.54
N GLN A 105 26.80 -6.82 0.27
CA GLN A 105 27.36 -8.06 -0.22
C GLN A 105 28.65 -8.29 0.57
N LYS A 106 28.58 -9.09 1.64
CA LYS A 106 29.76 -9.77 2.18
C LYS A 106 30.25 -10.70 1.08
N LYS A 107 31.21 -10.21 0.29
CA LYS A 107 32.03 -11.04 -0.58
C LYS A 107 32.67 -12.10 0.30
N LYS A 108 32.25 -13.35 0.10
CA LYS A 108 32.98 -14.52 0.59
C LYS A 108 34.36 -14.49 -0.05
N THR A 109 35.39 -14.38 0.76
CA THR A 109 36.73 -14.87 0.42
C THR A 109 37.14 -15.74 1.60
N GLY A 110 36.85 -17.03 1.47
CA GLY A 110 37.44 -18.06 2.29
C GLY A 110 38.56 -18.71 1.49
N GLU A 111 39.67 -18.98 2.19
CA GLU A 111 40.66 -20.05 1.99
C GLU A 111 41.45 -20.03 0.67
N GLU A 112 42.78 -20.20 0.62
CA GLU A 112 43.74 -20.90 1.47
C GLU A 112 45.16 -20.39 1.13
N ASN A 113 46.06 -20.44 2.12
CA ASN A 113 47.51 -20.37 1.92
C ASN A 113 48.00 -21.72 1.34
N PRO A 114 49.13 -21.79 0.62
CA PRO A 114 50.30 -22.33 1.30
C PRO A 114 51.63 -21.65 0.93
N ALA A 115 52.60 -21.87 1.83
CA ALA A 115 53.99 -21.43 1.84
C ALA A 115 54.81 -21.84 0.60
N GLU A 116 55.83 -21.05 0.24
CA GLU A 116 57.23 -21.51 0.12
C GLU A 116 58.22 -20.33 -0.05
N GLU A 117 59.50 -20.65 0.20
CA GLU A 117 60.69 -19.86 0.50
C GLU A 117 61.22 -18.91 -0.61
N THR A 118 61.94 -17.84 -0.24
CA THR A 118 63.36 -17.62 -0.62
C THR A 118 63.98 -16.35 0.01
N GLU A 119 65.12 -16.57 0.68
CA GLU A 119 66.36 -15.78 0.87
C GLU A 119 66.36 -14.24 0.68
N GLU A 120 66.79 -13.51 1.73
CA GLU A 120 68.10 -12.78 1.82
C GLU A 120 68.39 -12.33 3.27
#